data_AF-A0A834SXF7-F1
#
_entry.id   AF-A0A834SXF7-F1
#
_cell.length_a   1.000
_cell.length_b   1.000
_cell.length_c   1.000
_cell.angle_alpha   90.00
_cell.angle_beta   90.00
_cell.angle_gamma   90.00
#
_symmetry.space_group_name_H-M   'P 1'
#
loop_
_entity.id
_entity.type
_entity.pdbx_description
1 polymer ?
#
loop_
_entity_poly.entity_id
_entity_poly.type
_entity_poly.pdbx_seq_one_letter_code
_entity_poly.pdbx_strand_id
1 'polypeptide(L)' 'MKLLIDTKTQRVLFAEASKDFINFLFNLLQLPIGTVTRLLTKNGMVGCLGKLYESIENLNETY' A
#
# COMPACT_ATOMS: atom_id res chain seq x y z
N MET A 1 2.43 7.75 15.05
CA MET A 1 3.19 7.68 13.78
C MET A 1 3.96 8.97 13.63
N LYS A 2 5.25 8.90 13.28
CA LYS A 2 6.09 10.05 12.93
C LYS A 2 6.67 9.81 11.55
N LEU A 3 6.70 10.84 10.71
CA LEU A 3 7.19 10.75 9.33
C LEU A 3 8.36 11.71 9.16
N LEU A 4 9.42 11.26 8.52
CA LEU A 4 10.44 12.15 7.96
C LEU A 4 10.07 12.39 6.49
N ILE A 5 9.85 13.65 6.13
CA ILE A 5 9.40 14.04 4.79
C ILE A 5 10.43 14.98 4.17
N ASP A 6 10.86 14.70 2.94
CA ASP A 6 11.51 15.69 2.09
C ASP A 6 10.44 16.61 1.51
N THR A 7 10.36 17.84 2.03
CA THR A 7 9.35 18.82 1.61
C THR A 7 9.59 19.38 0.21
N LYS A 8 10.80 19.23 -0.35
CA LYS A 8 11.09 19.68 -1.72
C LYS A 8 10.51 18.72 -2.74
N THR A 9 10.67 17.42 -2.52
CA THR A 9 10.19 16.37 -3.42
C THR A 9 8.83 15.79 -3.01
N GLN A 10 8.29 16.20 -1.85
CA GLN A 10 7.06 15.69 -1.26
C GLN A 10 7.09 14.17 -1.04
N ARG A 11 8.26 13.64 -0.66
CA ARG A 11 8.48 12.20 -0.44
C ARG A 11 8.66 11.88 1.03
N VAL A 12 8.04 10.78 1.48
CA VAL A 12 8.29 10.21 2.81
C VAL A 12 9.59 9.41 2.74
N LEU A 13 10.58 9.80 3.55
CA LEU A 13 11.88 9.13 3.64
C LEU A 13 11.88 8.02 4.70
N PHE A 14 11.22 8.26 5.84
CA PHE A 14 11.09 7.30 6.93
C PHE A 14 9.75 7.43 7.63
N ALA A 15 9.24 6.33 8.16
CA ALA A 15 8.03 6.28 8.97
C ALA A 15 8.26 5.45 10.24
N GLU A 16 8.11 6.05 11.41
CA GLU A 16 8.12 5.38 12.71
C GLU A 16 6.67 5.18 13.17
N ALA A 17 6.29 3.95 13.47
CA ALA A 17 4.96 3.59 13.94
C ALA A 17 5.04 2.53 15.05
N SER A 18 3.94 2.33 15.78
CA SER A 18 3.87 1.28 16.80
C SER A 18 3.98 -0.09 16.15
N LYS A 19 4.46 -1.07 16.93
CA LYS A 19 4.55 -2.47 16.50
C LYS A 19 3.22 -2.99 15.93
N ASP A 20 2.12 -2.66 16.57
CA ASP A 20 0.79 -3.13 16.15
C ASP A 20 0.41 -2.60 14.77
N PHE A 21 0.74 -1.34 14.47
CA PHE A 21 0.51 -0.76 13.14
C PHE A 21 1.38 -1.44 12.07
N ILE A 22 2.66 -1.68 12.38
CA ILE A 22 3.57 -2.37 11.47
C ILE A 22 3.10 -3.80 11.19
N ASN A 23 2.68 -4.53 12.22
CA ASN A 23 2.11 -5.87 12.09
C ASN A 23 0.83 -5.86 11.26
N PHE A 24 -0.07 -4.91 11.48
CA PHE A 24 -1.28 -4.75 10.68
C PHE A 24 -0.94 -4.52 9.20
N LEU A 25 0.01 -3.61 8.91
CA LEU A 25 0.43 -3.31 7.54
C LEU A 25 1.06 -4.54 6.87
N PHE A 26 1.92 -5.29 7.56
CA PHE A 26 2.50 -6.52 6.99
C PHE A 26 1.44 -7.59 6.75
N ASN A 27 0.52 -7.80 7.68
CA ASN A 27 -0.58 -8.74 7.48
C ASN A 27 -1.47 -8.32 6.30
N LEU A 28 -1.73 -7.02 6.13
CA LEU A 28 -2.47 -6.47 4.99
C LEU A 28 -1.73 -6.74 3.66
N LEU A 29 -0.41 -6.57 3.62
CA LEU A 29 0.41 -6.84 2.44
C LEU A 29 0.58 -8.34 2.14
N GLN A 30 0.48 -9.19 3.17
CA GLN A 30 0.49 -10.66 3.03
C GLN A 30 -0.82 -11.21 2.48
N LEU A 31 -1.92 -10.45 2.55
CA LEU A 31 -3.16 -10.86 1.92
C LEU A 31 -2.89 -11.09 0.43
N PRO A 32 -3.40 -12.19 -0.16
CA PRO A 32 -3.31 -12.37 -1.60
C PRO A 32 -4.09 -11.23 -2.26
N ILE A 33 -3.37 -10.21 -2.74
CA ILE A 33 -3.98 -8.98 -3.24
C ILE A 33 -4.97 -9.31 -4.37
N GLY A 34 -4.64 -10.28 -5.23
CA GLY A 34 -5.53 -10.78 -6.27
C GLY A 34 -6.83 -11.44 -5.77
N THR A 35 -6.85 -11.94 -4.53
CA THR A 35 -8.09 -12.46 -3.90
C THR A 35 -8.92 -11.31 -3.33
N VAL A 36 -8.28 -10.34 -2.68
CA VAL A 36 -8.94 -9.16 -2.12
C VAL A 36 -9.55 -8.30 -3.23
N THR A 37 -8.85 -8.11 -4.35
CA THR A 37 -9.36 -7.35 -5.50
C THR A 37 -10.39 -8.10 -6.34
N ARG A 38 -10.42 -9.43 -6.28
CA ARG A 38 -11.54 -10.21 -6.84
C ARG A 38 -12.81 -10.06 -6.00
N LEU A 39 -12.68 -10.01 -4.68
CA LEU A 39 -13.80 -9.81 -3.75
C LEU A 39 -14.29 -8.36 -3.76
N LEU A 40 -13.37 -7.41 -3.79
CA LEU A 40 -13.63 -5.98 -3.93
C LEU A 40 -13.63 -5.66 -5.43
N THR A 41 -14.77 -5.75 -6.10
CA THR A 41 -14.89 -5.32 -7.52
C THR A 41 -14.25 -3.94 -7.73
N LYS A 42 -13.85 -3.58 -8.96
CA LYS A 42 -13.20 -2.28 -9.26
C LYS A 42 -13.94 -1.06 -8.66
N ASN A 43 -15.26 -1.17 -8.49
CA ASN A 43 -16.14 -0.14 -7.91
C ASN A 43 -16.33 -0.26 -6.38
N GLY A 44 -15.92 -1.38 -5.77
CA GLY A 44 -16.01 -1.65 -4.33
C GLY A 44 -14.69 -1.42 -3.57
N MET A 45 -13.58 -1.16 -4.27
CA MET A 45 -12.32 -0.77 -3.62
C MET A 45 -12.40 0.68 -3.14
N VAL A 46 -12.36 0.87 -1.82
CA VAL A 46 -12.41 2.19 -1.18
C VAL A 46 -10.98 2.70 -0.91
N GLY A 47 -10.76 3.99 -1.15
CA GLY A 47 -9.50 4.66 -0.80
C GLY A 47 -8.35 4.35 -1.76
N CYS A 48 -7.14 4.15 -1.22
CA CYS A 48 -5.93 3.97 -2.02
C CYS A 48 -5.73 2.54 -2.55
N LEU A 49 -6.52 1.54 -2.10
CA LEU A 49 -6.33 0.14 -2.46
C LEU A 49 -6.51 -0.13 -3.97
N GLY A 50 -7.45 0.55 -4.62
CA GLY A 50 -7.62 0.47 -6.08
C GLY A 50 -6.40 0.97 -6.85
N LYS A 51 -5.84 2.10 -6.42
CA LYS A 51 -4.62 2.68 -7.01
C LYS A 51 -3.38 1.82 -6.73
N LEU A 52 -3.32 1.19 -5.56
CA LEU A 52 -2.24 0.28 -5.19
C LEU A 52 -2.27 -0.97 -6.06
N TYR A 53 -3.45 -1.57 -6.28
CA TYR A 53 -3.61 -2.70 -7.19
C TYR A 53 -3.18 -2.35 -8.62
N GLU A 54 -3.67 -1.23 -9.15
CA GLU A 54 -3.29 -0.74 -10.47
C GLU A 54 -1.77 -0.51 -10.57
N SER A 55 -1.13 -0.02 -9.51
CA SER A 55 0.34 0.16 -9.49
C SER A 55 1.09 -1.17 -9.50
N ILE A 56 0.56 -2.22 -8.87
CA ILE A 56 1.14 -3.57 -8.88
C ILE A 56 0.92 -4.26 -10.23
N GLU A 57 -0.26 -4.11 -10.82
CA GLU A 57 -0.57 -4.64 -12.16
C GLU A 57 0.31 -3.98 -13.23
N ASN A 58 0.61 -2.69 -13.07
CA ASN A 58 1.52 -1.93 -13.93
C ASN A 58 3.00 -2.02 -13.50
N LEU A 59 3.34 -2.82 -12.48
CA LEU A 59 4.72 -3.04 -12.08
C LEU A 59 5.37 -3.90 -13.17
N ASN A 60 6.13 -3.25 -14.06
CA ASN A 60 6.82 -3.93 -15.14
C ASN A 60 7.74 -5.03 -14.58
N GLU A 61 7.75 -6.23 -15.17
CA GLU A 61 8.54 -7.41 -14.74
C GLU A 61 10.07 -7.21 -14.91
N THR A 62 10.56 -5.98 -15.01
CA THR A 62 11.99 -5.69 -15.15
C THR A 62 12.67 -5.67 -13.79
N TYR A 63 12.70 -6.83 -13.13
CA TYR A 63 13.66 -7.19 -12.10
C TYR A 63 13.96 -8.69 -12.17
#